data_AF-A0A7S1C2X7-F1
#
_entry.id   AF-A0A7S1C2X7-F1
#
_cell.length_a   1.000
_cell.length_b   1.000
_cell.length_c   1.000
_cell.angle_alpha   90.00
_cell.angle_beta   90.00
_cell.angle_gamma   90.00
#
_symmetry.space_group_name_H-M   'P 1'
#
loop_
_entity.id
_entity.type
_entity.pdbx_description
1 polymer ?
#
loop_
_entity_poly.entity_id
_entity_poly.type
_entity_poly.pdbx_seq_one_letter_code
_entity_poly.pdbx_strand_id
1 'polypeptide(L)'
;MVEGSKMAVQFSNGMAGTCNFPVAEPHKFCRWEFSFFAGLMKGIGTFTLTPQESDDGTVTKFDYTFSMEGFVGSIMSVVGNKAIIEGTENGLANIAKHFAK
;
A
#
# COMPACT_ATOMS: atom_id res chain seq x y z
N MET A 1 -2.36 13.75 -1.99
CA MET A 1 -1.87 13.42 -0.63
C MET A 1 -0.72 14.33 -0.31
N VAL A 2 -0.61 14.78 0.95
CA VAL A 2 0.47 15.68 1.41
C VAL A 2 1.31 14.92 2.43
N GLU A 3 2.62 15.14 2.41
CA GLU A 3 3.53 14.58 3.39
C GLU A 3 3.08 14.92 4.83
N GLY A 4 3.23 13.96 5.73
CA GLY A 4 2.83 14.09 7.14
C GLY A 4 1.32 13.92 7.40
N SER A 5 0.50 13.77 6.35
CA SER A 5 -0.93 13.53 6.52
C SER A 5 -1.22 12.18 7.19
N LYS A 6 -2.37 12.11 7.86
CA LYS A 6 -2.88 10.92 8.52
C LYS A 6 -4.33 10.69 8.13
N MET A 7 -4.70 9.42 7.99
CA MET A 7 -6.07 8.98 7.74
C MET A 7 -6.43 7.88 8.74
N ALA A 8 -7.59 8.02 9.37
CA ALA A 8 -8.20 6.88 10.04
C ALA A 8 -8.80 5.95 8.98
N VAL A 9 -8.50 4.67 9.06
CA VAL A 9 -9.02 3.64 8.15
C VAL A 9 -9.83 2.66 8.97
N GLN A 10 -11.07 2.44 8.53
CA GLN A 10 -11.94 1.40 9.07
C GLN A 10 -12.20 0.37 7.97
N PHE A 11 -11.89 -0.89 8.27
CA PHE A 11 -12.16 -2.01 7.39
C PHE A 11 -13.59 -2.51 7.60
N SER A 12 -14.14 -3.15 6.57
CA SER A 12 -15.48 -3.74 6.60
C SER A 12 -15.67 -4.83 7.65
N ASN A 13 -14.57 -5.47 8.09
CA ASN A 13 -14.58 -6.44 9.18
C ASN A 13 -14.56 -5.81 10.59
N GLY A 14 -14.70 -4.48 10.69
CA GLY A 14 -14.72 -3.74 11.95
C GLY A 14 -13.35 -3.39 12.52
N MET A 15 -12.25 -3.87 11.93
CA MET A 15 -10.91 -3.44 12.32
C MET A 15 -10.70 -1.97 11.96
N ALA A 16 -9.99 -1.24 12.80
CA ALA A 16 -9.60 0.14 12.53
C ALA A 16 -8.10 0.33 12.78
N GLY A 17 -7.52 1.29 12.09
CA GLY A 17 -6.15 1.73 12.35
C GLY A 17 -5.89 3.11 11.77
N THR A 18 -4.65 3.55 11.92
CA THR A 18 -4.20 4.83 11.37
C THR A 18 -3.23 4.56 10.24
N CYS A 19 -3.51 5.14 9.08
CA CYS A 19 -2.60 5.23 7.95
C CYS A 19 -1.90 6.59 7.99
N ASN A 20 -0.57 6.58 7.93
CA ASN A 20 0.27 7.78 7.91
C ASN A 20 0.98 7.86 6.57
N PHE A 21 1.22 9.07 6.07
CA PHE A 21 1.93 9.31 4.81
C PHE A 21 3.24 10.06 5.10
N PRO A 22 4.26 9.37 5.64
CA PRO A 22 5.49 10.02 6.10
C PRO A 22 6.31 10.66 4.97
N VAL A 23 6.13 10.20 3.72
CA VAL A 23 6.80 10.78 2.55
C VAL A 23 5.80 10.77 1.39
N ALA A 24 5.58 11.94 0.79
CA ALA A 24 4.72 12.04 -0.39
C ALA A 24 5.24 13.12 -1.34
N GLU A 25 5.73 12.66 -2.49
CA GLU A 25 6.16 13.49 -3.61
C GLU A 25 5.11 13.43 -4.72
N PRO A 26 4.42 14.56 -4.99
CA PRO A 26 3.40 14.61 -6.04
C PRO A 26 3.93 14.06 -7.37
N HIS A 27 3.14 13.18 -7.99
CA HIS A 27 3.42 12.56 -9.29
C HIS A 27 4.68 11.69 -9.37
N LYS A 28 5.32 11.37 -8.24
CA LYS A 28 6.56 10.56 -8.22
C LYS A 28 6.52 9.41 -7.24
N PHE A 29 6.23 9.72 -5.97
CA PHE A 29 6.45 8.76 -4.91
C PHE A 29 5.49 8.98 -3.74
N CYS A 30 5.06 7.89 -3.12
CA CYS A 30 4.27 7.95 -1.89
C CYS A 30 4.61 6.75 -1.03
N ARG A 31 5.08 7.01 0.19
CA ARG A 31 5.19 5.99 1.24
C ARG A 31 4.05 6.18 2.22
N TRP A 32 3.39 5.08 2.55
CA TRP A 32 2.37 5.05 3.58
C TRP A 32 2.64 3.94 4.58
N GLU A 33 2.19 4.18 5.81
CA GLU A 33 2.44 3.31 6.94
C GLU A 33 1.14 3.11 7.71
N PHE A 34 0.72 1.86 7.81
CA PHE A 34 -0.49 1.47 8.52
C PHE A 34 -0.13 0.70 9.78
N SER A 35 -0.68 1.08 10.92
CA SER A 35 -0.44 0.39 12.20
C SER A 35 -1.72 -0.21 12.76
N PHE A 36 -1.62 -1.46 13.23
CA PHE A 36 -2.72 -2.25 13.79
C PHE A 36 -2.28 -2.95 15.08
N PHE A 37 -3.25 -3.43 15.87
CA PHE A 37 -3.04 -4.03 17.21
C PHE A 37 -2.18 -3.14 18.13
N ALA A 38 -2.59 -1.88 18.30
CA ALA A 38 -1.85 -0.90 19.12
C ALA A 38 -0.37 -0.71 18.72
N GLY A 39 -0.01 -0.98 17.46
CA GLY A 39 1.34 -0.79 16.93
C GLY A 39 2.21 -2.05 16.93
N LEU A 40 1.68 -3.19 17.36
CA LEU A 40 2.40 -4.48 17.32
C LEU A 40 2.66 -4.98 15.89
N MET A 41 1.86 -4.51 14.94
CA MET A 41 2.07 -4.77 13.53
C MET A 41 1.98 -3.48 12.72
N LYS A 42 2.86 -3.38 11.73
CA LYS A 42 3.01 -2.23 10.85
C LYS A 42 3.09 -2.72 9.41
N GLY A 43 2.18 -2.25 8.57
CA GLY A 43 2.27 -2.39 7.12
C GLY A 43 2.95 -1.15 6.54
N ILE A 44 3.88 -1.34 5.61
CA ILE A 44 4.56 -0.25 4.92
C ILE A 44 4.34 -0.47 3.43
N GLY A 45 3.70 0.49 2.78
CA GLY A 45 3.49 0.49 1.34
C GLY A 45 4.26 1.62 0.67
N THR A 46 4.80 1.36 -0.52
CA THR A 46 5.40 2.39 -1.37
C THR A 46 4.81 2.33 -2.77
N PHE A 47 4.39 3.48 -3.28
CA PHE A 47 4.07 3.70 -4.68
C PHE A 47 5.20 4.50 -5.33
N THR A 48 5.70 4.02 -6.46
CA THR A 48 6.67 4.74 -7.29
C THR A 48 6.14 4.84 -8.71
N LEU A 49 6.11 6.05 -9.24
CA LEU A 49 5.70 6.36 -10.60
C LEU A 49 6.94 6.77 -11.37
N THR A 50 7.27 6.03 -12.43
CA THR A 50 8.37 6.39 -13.33
C THR A 50 7.89 6.44 -14.77
N PRO A 51 8.25 7.48 -15.55
CA PRO A 51 8.03 7.44 -16.98
C PRO A 51 8.88 6.33 -17.60
N GLN A 52 8.29 5.56 -18.50
CA GLN A 52 8.94 4.49 -19.21
C GLN A 52 8.59 4.62 -20.69
N GLU A 53 9.60 4.59 -21.56
CA GLU A 53 9.40 4.56 -23.00
C GLU A 53 8.82 3.21 -23.43
N SER A 54 7.85 3.26 -24.35
CA SER A 54 7.21 2.10 -24.98
C SER A 54 7.08 2.37 -26.48
N ASP A 55 6.78 1.31 -27.25
CA ASP A 55 6.65 1.39 -28.71
C ASP A 55 5.55 2.37 -29.15
N ASP A 56 4.53 2.57 -28.31
CA ASP A 56 3.39 3.48 -28.55
C ASP A 56 3.55 4.85 -27.84
N GLY A 57 4.74 5.17 -27.32
CA GLY A 57 5.07 6.43 -26.63
C GLY A 57 5.44 6.26 -25.15
N THR A 58 5.52 7.37 -24.41
CA THR A 58 5.86 7.33 -22.98
C THR A 58 4.66 6.84 -22.14
N VAL A 59 4.84 5.73 -21.45
CA VAL A 59 3.89 5.19 -20.47
C VAL A 59 4.35 5.48 -19.03
N THR A 60 3.45 5.40 -18.06
CA THR A 60 3.83 5.47 -16.64
C THR A 60 3.96 4.06 -16.07
N LYS A 61 5.17 3.69 -15.67
CA LYS A 61 5.41 2.48 -14.87
C LYS A 61 4.98 2.75 -13.43
N PHE A 62 4.11 1.88 -12.92
CA PHE A 62 3.62 1.91 -11.55
C PHE A 62 4.25 0.75 -10.77
N ASP A 63 5.19 1.06 -9.89
CA ASP A 63 5.77 0.07 -8.98
C ASP A 63 5.12 0.19 -7.61
N TYR A 64 4.66 -0.93 -7.07
CA TYR A 64 4.13 -1.02 -5.72
C TYR A 64 4.89 -2.06 -4.92
N THR A 65 5.31 -1.67 -3.72
CA THR A 65 5.84 -2.62 -2.74
C THR A 65 5.03 -2.54 -1.46
N PHE A 66 4.87 -3.68 -0.82
CA PHE A 66 4.23 -3.79 0.49
C PHE A 66 5.05 -4.72 1.36
N SER A 67 5.37 -4.28 2.56
CA SER A 67 5.99 -5.10 3.60
C SER A 67 5.15 -5.04 4.87
N MET A 68 5.25 -6.10 5.67
CA MET A 68 4.78 -6.07 7.04
C MET A 68 5.95 -6.27 8.00
N GLU A 69 5.97 -5.45 9.04
CA GLU A 69 6.87 -5.54 10.17
C GLU A 69 6.02 -5.82 11.43
N GLY A 70 6.50 -6.70 12.31
CA GLY A 70 5.81 -7.00 13.57
C GLY A 70 6.09 -8.40 14.11
N PHE A 71 5.77 -8.60 15.39
CA PHE A 71 5.97 -9.87 16.07
C PHE A 71 4.78 -10.79 15.84
N VAL A 72 4.79 -11.50 14.71
CA VAL A 72 3.77 -12.49 14.38
C VAL A 72 4.34 -13.85 14.70
N GLY A 73 3.90 -14.45 15.81
CA GLY A 73 4.19 -15.86 16.11
C GLY A 73 3.90 -16.73 14.89
N SER A 74 4.77 -17.71 14.64
CA SER A 74 4.93 -18.55 13.44
C SER A 74 3.66 -19.14 12.78
N ILE A 75 2.52 -19.11 13.45
CA ILE A 75 1.23 -19.65 12.96
C ILE A 75 0.44 -18.61 12.16
N MET A 76 0.54 -17.33 12.51
CA MET A 76 -0.18 -16.25 11.82
C MET A 76 0.56 -15.72 10.58
N SER A 77 1.82 -16.10 10.38
CA SER A 77 2.61 -15.67 9.21
C SER A 77 2.08 -16.28 7.91
N VAL A 78 1.61 -17.53 7.92
CA VAL A 78 1.18 -18.23 6.69
C VAL A 78 -0.22 -17.79 6.25
N VAL A 79 -1.18 -17.71 7.18
CA VAL A 79 -2.57 -17.31 6.88
C VAL A 79 -2.69 -15.81 6.63
N GLY A 80 -1.92 -15.01 7.38
CA GLY A 80 -1.84 -13.56 7.18
C GLY A 80 -1.29 -13.21 5.79
N ASN A 81 -0.21 -13.88 5.36
CA ASN A 81 0.42 -13.59 4.07
C ASN A 81 -0.54 -13.71 2.89
N LYS A 82 -1.40 -14.74 2.84
CA LYS A 82 -2.35 -14.90 1.73
C LYS A 82 -3.37 -13.76 1.68
N ALA A 83 -4.00 -13.41 2.80
CA ALA A 83 -4.97 -12.32 2.85
C ALA A 83 -4.34 -10.95 2.54
N ILE A 84 -3.08 -10.75 2.93
CA ILE A 84 -2.30 -9.53 2.63
C ILE A 84 -1.96 -9.45 1.14
N ILE A 85 -1.49 -10.55 0.55
CA ILE A 85 -1.17 -10.63 -0.88
C ILE A 85 -2.44 -10.40 -1.69
N GLU A 86 -3.53 -11.11 -1.39
CA GLU A 86 -4.81 -10.93 -2.06
C GLU A 86 -5.35 -9.51 -1.89
N GLY A 87 -5.26 -8.92 -0.70
CA GLY A 87 -5.65 -7.53 -0.45
C GLY A 87 -4.82 -6.53 -1.28
N THR A 88 -3.52 -6.77 -1.38
CA THR A 88 -2.57 -6.00 -2.19
C THR A 88 -2.89 -6.11 -3.68
N GLU A 89 -3.04 -7.32 -4.21
CA GLU A 89 -3.33 -7.58 -5.61
C GLU A 89 -4.69 -6.99 -6.02
N ASN A 90 -5.72 -7.19 -5.20
CA ASN A 90 -7.04 -6.61 -5.44
C ASN A 90 -7.02 -5.07 -5.36
N GLY A 91 -6.27 -4.50 -4.41
CA GLY A 91 -6.05 -3.06 -4.32
C GLY A 91 -5.39 -2.49 -5.57
N LEU A 92 -4.32 -3.13 -6.04
CA LEU A 92 -3.63 -2.77 -7.27
C LEU A 92 -4.53 -2.89 -8.50
N ALA A 93 -5.28 -3.99 -8.62
CA ALA A 93 -6.21 -4.19 -9.73
C ALA A 93 -7.28 -3.10 -9.79
N ASN A 94 -7.77 -2.63 -8.63
CA ASN A 94 -8.73 -1.53 -8.56
C ASN A 94 -8.12 -0.19 -8.97
N ILE A 95 -6.87 0.07 -8.58
CA ILE A 95 -6.11 1.25 -9.03
C ILE A 95 -5.95 1.18 -10.56
N ALA A 96 -5.45 0.06 -11.09
CA ALA A 96 -5.26 -0.13 -12.52
C ALA A 96 -6.55 0.09 -13.32
N LYS A 97 -7.70 -0.43 -12.86
CA LYS A 97 -9.01 -0.18 -13.50
C LYS A 97 -9.41 1.30 -13.54
N HIS A 98 -9.00 2.09 -12.54
CA HIS A 98 -9.30 3.53 -12.51
C HIS A 98 -8.41 4.35 -13.45
N PHE A 99 -7.21 3.87 -13.77
CA PHE A 99 -6.24 4.56 -14.60
C PHE A 99 -6.08 3.99 -16.01
N ALA A 100 -6.57 2.76 -16.27
CA ALA A 100 -6.72 2.20 -17.60
C ALA A 100 -7.96 2.79 -18.28
N LYS A 101 -7.79 3.92 -18.97
CA LYS A 101 -8.73 4.43 -19.98
C LYS A 101 -8.15 4.25 -21.36
#